data_AF-K1VX89-F1
#
_entry.id   AF-K1VX89-F1
#
_cell.length_a   1.000
_cell.length_b   1.000
_cell.length_c   1.000
_cell.angle_alpha   90.00
_cell.angle_beta   90.00
_cell.angle_gamma   90.00
#
_symmetry.space_group_name_H-M   'P 1'
#
loop_
_entity.id
_entity.type
_entity.pdbx_description
1 polymer ?
#
loop_
_entity_poly.entity_id
_entity_poly.type
_entity_poly.pdbx_seq_one_letter_code
_entity_poly.pdbx_strand_id
1 'polypeptide(L)'
;MGEAWHCEGQYPWERARWVSGIEVVKVNIALRIYSAKWHVYAGLALLNPAAQRQIQQFARSCTELFKLMTGGHQKELSERVWAAREKVFGWKRDEDGHDEERRPILLSDEILNQFSLGTKDPNAPEEPNSHLSLLAMVDCWAKLDINPLEHLEVAGTPVFMLWIGVAEYLFRSRDRIEKAINAGLNDKVFRADDLEFTVAARQWGECVSFGNFDLYERRFMDTASEYNFASAISLSALQLFPEAARCVASRAHGSGMMGEHCLTKLLAVGGAQADRYQM
;
A
#
# COMPACT_ATOMS: atom_id res chain seq x y z
N MET A 1 1.15 8.41 0.04
CA MET A 1 0.87 8.16 -1.39
C MET A 1 -0.09 9.21 -1.90
N GLY A 2 -1.37 9.23 -1.47
CA GLY A 2 -2.31 10.27 -1.91
C GLY A 2 -1.82 11.70 -1.68
N GLU A 3 -1.31 12.00 -0.48
CA GLU A 3 -0.69 13.31 -0.20
C GLU A 3 0.47 13.65 -1.13
N ALA A 4 1.32 12.68 -1.47
CA ALA A 4 2.45 12.90 -2.38
C ALA A 4 1.98 13.23 -3.80
N TRP A 5 0.95 12.52 -4.30
CA TRP A 5 0.34 12.82 -5.60
C TRP A 5 -0.33 14.19 -5.63
N HIS A 6 -0.97 14.58 -4.53
CA HIS A 6 -1.56 15.89 -4.37
C HIS A 6 -0.49 16.99 -4.37
N CYS A 7 0.60 16.85 -3.62
CA CYS A 7 1.71 17.81 -3.63
C CYS A 7 2.42 17.91 -4.99
N GLU A 8 2.57 16.78 -5.70
CA GLU A 8 3.15 16.74 -7.05
C GLU A 8 2.17 17.30 -8.12
N GLY A 9 0.87 17.40 -7.81
CA GLY A 9 -0.19 17.77 -8.74
C GLY A 9 -0.37 16.78 -9.89
N GLN A 10 0.00 15.50 -9.69
CA GLN A 10 -0.01 14.46 -10.71
C GLN A 10 -0.58 13.16 -10.15
N TYR A 11 -1.60 12.62 -10.82
CA TYR A 11 -2.30 11.44 -10.33
C TYR A 11 -2.09 10.18 -11.18
N PRO A 12 -2.15 8.99 -10.54
CA PRO A 12 -1.99 7.70 -11.21
C PRO A 12 -2.86 7.43 -12.42
N TRP A 13 -4.14 7.77 -12.30
CA TRP A 13 -5.18 7.43 -13.27
C TRP A 13 -5.22 8.42 -14.44
N GLU A 14 -4.51 9.54 -14.34
CA GLU A 14 -4.43 10.54 -15.41
C GLU A 14 -3.33 10.21 -16.42
N ARG A 15 -2.38 9.36 -16.03
CA ARG A 15 -1.29 8.89 -16.88
C ARG A 15 -1.45 7.40 -17.12
N ALA A 16 -1.22 6.95 -18.36
CA ALA A 16 -1.13 5.53 -18.72
C ALA A 16 0.11 4.82 -18.12
N ARG A 17 0.74 5.41 -17.10
CA ARG A 17 2.00 4.98 -16.51
C ARG A 17 1.81 3.91 -15.43
N TRP A 18 0.67 3.88 -14.73
CA TRP A 18 0.42 2.99 -13.56
C TRP A 18 -0.75 2.04 -13.79
N VAL A 19 -0.72 1.32 -14.93
CA VAL A 19 -1.86 0.53 -15.42
C VAL A 19 -1.86 -0.95 -15.00
N SER A 20 -0.84 -1.45 -14.30
CA SER A 20 -0.81 -2.86 -13.86
C SER A 20 0.06 -3.13 -12.62
N GLY A 21 -0.10 -4.31 -12.03
CA GLY A 21 0.82 -4.84 -11.01
C GLY A 21 0.68 -4.19 -9.63
N ILE A 22 1.82 -3.97 -8.97
CA ILE A 22 1.90 -3.42 -7.61
C ILE A 22 1.29 -2.01 -7.53
N GLU A 23 1.47 -1.19 -8.58
CA GLU A 23 1.03 0.21 -8.55
C GLU A 23 -0.48 0.35 -8.51
N VAL A 24 -1.20 -0.47 -9.29
CA VAL A 24 -2.66 -0.53 -9.25
C VAL A 24 -3.18 -0.81 -7.84
N VAL A 25 -2.55 -1.75 -7.13
CA VAL A 25 -2.96 -2.08 -5.75
C VAL A 25 -2.75 -0.89 -4.82
N LYS A 26 -1.61 -0.19 -4.93
CA LYS A 26 -1.33 1.03 -4.16
C LYS A 26 -2.35 2.13 -4.43
N VAL A 27 -2.73 2.33 -5.70
CA VAL A 27 -3.79 3.26 -6.11
C VAL A 27 -5.11 2.89 -5.44
N ASN A 28 -5.53 1.63 -5.54
CA ASN A 28 -6.78 1.16 -4.94
C ASN A 28 -6.81 1.31 -3.42
N ILE A 29 -5.69 1.06 -2.73
CA ILE A 29 -5.57 1.30 -1.29
C ILE A 29 -5.76 2.79 -0.98
N ALA A 30 -5.06 3.67 -1.71
CA ALA A 30 -5.18 5.11 -1.51
C ALA A 30 -6.60 5.61 -1.76
N LEU A 31 -7.22 5.21 -2.88
CA LEU A 31 -8.62 5.55 -3.19
C LEU A 31 -9.53 5.13 -2.03
N ARG A 32 -9.44 3.88 -1.56
CA ARG A 32 -10.29 3.37 -0.47
C ARG A 32 -10.11 4.12 0.84
N ILE A 33 -8.89 4.55 1.17
CA ILE A 33 -8.62 5.33 2.38
C ILE A 33 -9.31 6.69 2.27
N TYR A 34 -9.06 7.44 1.20
CA TYR A 34 -9.61 8.80 1.02
C TYR A 34 -11.13 8.82 0.73
N SER A 35 -11.72 7.67 0.38
CA SER A 35 -13.19 7.51 0.23
C SER A 35 -13.93 7.31 1.56
N ALA A 36 -13.21 6.98 2.61
CA ALA A 36 -13.78 6.68 3.91
C ALA A 36 -13.76 7.92 4.81
N LYS A 37 -14.55 7.88 5.88
CA LYS A 37 -14.66 9.03 6.79
C LYS A 37 -13.34 9.24 7.54
N TRP A 38 -12.77 10.44 7.41
CA TRP A 38 -11.47 10.81 7.99
C TRP A 38 -11.37 10.47 9.48
N HIS A 39 -12.45 10.67 10.24
CA HIS A 39 -12.47 10.47 11.70
C HIS A 39 -12.24 9.02 12.13
N VAL A 40 -12.50 8.03 11.24
CA VAL A 40 -12.19 6.62 11.52
C VAL A 40 -10.67 6.42 11.57
N TYR A 41 -9.95 6.97 10.59
CA TYR A 41 -8.48 6.89 10.54
C TYR A 41 -7.81 7.80 11.56
N ALA A 42 -8.37 8.99 11.82
CA ALA A 42 -7.92 9.84 12.90
C ALA A 42 -8.03 9.13 14.26
N GLY A 43 -9.16 8.48 14.54
CA GLY A 43 -9.33 7.69 15.76
C GLY A 43 -8.28 6.59 15.89
N LEU A 44 -8.03 5.82 14.81
CA LEU A 44 -7.03 4.76 14.81
C LEU A 44 -5.59 5.27 14.97
N ALA A 45 -5.25 6.43 14.39
CA ALA A 45 -3.89 6.95 14.39
C ALA A 45 -3.59 7.77 15.66
N LEU A 46 -4.50 8.65 16.08
CA LEU A 46 -4.28 9.60 17.17
C LEU A 46 -4.51 8.96 18.54
N LEU A 47 -5.47 8.05 18.68
CA LEU A 47 -5.84 7.46 19.98
C LEU A 47 -5.07 6.17 20.31
N ASN A 48 -4.27 5.65 19.38
CA ASN A 48 -3.50 4.43 19.55
C ASN A 48 -1.99 4.72 19.62
N PRO A 49 -1.36 4.69 20.81
CA PRO A 49 0.08 4.93 20.97
C PRO A 49 0.96 3.95 20.16
N ALA A 50 0.51 2.72 19.95
CA ALA A 50 1.22 1.75 19.11
C ALA A 50 1.20 2.18 17.64
N ALA A 51 0.06 2.71 17.15
CA ALA A 51 -0.04 3.25 15.80
C ALA A 51 0.87 4.48 15.63
N GLN A 52 0.90 5.38 16.61
CA GLN A 52 1.81 6.54 16.58
C GLN A 52 3.28 6.09 16.44
N ARG A 53 3.73 5.10 17.24
CA ARG A 53 5.08 4.55 17.15
C ARG A 53 5.37 3.95 15.77
N GLN A 54 4.44 3.18 15.22
CA GLN A 54 4.57 2.59 13.89
C GLN A 54 4.65 3.65 12.80
N ILE A 55 3.81 4.69 12.86
CA ILE A 55 3.81 5.78 11.87
C ILE A 55 5.13 6.56 11.93
N GLN A 56 5.65 6.86 13.12
CA GLN A 56 6.97 7.51 13.26
C GLN A 56 8.09 6.65 12.69
N GLN A 57 8.12 5.36 13.01
CA GLN A 57 9.14 4.47 12.49
C GLN A 57 9.02 4.29 10.98
N PHE A 58 7.81 4.20 10.43
CA PHE A 58 7.58 4.15 8.99
C PHE A 58 8.13 5.39 8.29
N ALA A 59 7.83 6.59 8.79
CA ALA A 59 8.36 7.84 8.25
C ALA A 59 9.91 7.89 8.29
N ARG A 60 10.50 7.38 9.38
CA ARG A 60 11.95 7.23 9.52
C ARG A 60 12.52 6.23 8.51
N SER A 61 11.89 5.07 8.35
CA SER A 61 12.28 4.04 7.38
C SER A 61 12.23 4.57 5.94
N CYS A 62 11.17 5.29 5.55
CA CYS A 62 11.11 5.98 4.25
C CYS A 62 12.32 6.91 4.06
N THR A 63 12.57 7.77 5.05
CA THR A 63 13.65 8.77 4.97
C THR A 63 15.03 8.12 4.87
N GLU A 64 15.31 7.11 5.69
CA GLU A 64 16.63 6.46 5.70
C GLU A 64 16.87 5.64 4.43
N LEU A 65 15.87 4.91 3.93
CA LEU A 65 15.99 4.19 2.66
C LEU A 65 16.18 5.14 1.48
N PHE A 66 15.42 6.24 1.43
CA PHE A 66 15.56 7.25 0.38
C PHE A 66 16.94 7.92 0.38
N LYS A 67 17.52 8.17 1.57
CA LYS A 67 18.90 8.66 1.69
C LYS A 67 19.92 7.68 1.13
N LEU A 68 19.76 6.38 1.39
CA LEU A 68 20.64 5.35 0.84
C LEU A 68 20.54 5.27 -0.69
N MET A 69 19.32 5.35 -1.22
CA MET A 69 19.03 5.39 -2.66
C MET A 69 19.71 6.60 -3.33
N THR A 70 19.46 7.80 -2.84
CA THR A 70 19.99 9.06 -3.42
C THR A 70 21.49 9.23 -3.23
N GLY A 71 22.07 8.68 -2.16
CA GLY A 71 23.50 8.64 -1.91
C GLY A 71 24.26 7.57 -2.70
N GLY A 72 23.57 6.69 -3.44
CA GLY A 72 24.19 5.60 -4.19
C GLY A 72 24.80 4.50 -3.29
N HIS A 73 24.33 4.37 -2.05
CA HIS A 73 24.86 3.42 -1.06
C HIS A 73 24.31 2.00 -1.29
N GLN A 74 24.63 1.40 -2.44
CA GLN A 74 24.07 0.13 -2.90
C GLN A 74 24.21 -1.01 -1.90
N LYS A 75 25.41 -1.17 -1.30
CA LYS A 75 25.67 -2.26 -0.36
C LYS A 75 24.80 -2.15 0.89
N GLU A 76 24.76 -0.96 1.49
CA GLU A 76 23.98 -0.69 2.71
C GLU A 76 22.48 -0.80 2.46
N LEU A 77 22.00 -0.28 1.32
CA LEU A 77 20.59 -0.41 0.92
C LEU A 77 20.21 -1.88 0.75
N SER A 78 21.03 -2.64 0.03
CA SER A 78 20.80 -4.06 -0.22
C SER A 78 20.77 -4.86 1.08
N GLU A 79 21.79 -4.72 1.92
CA GLU A 79 21.88 -5.41 3.22
C GLU A 79 20.66 -5.10 4.09
N ARG A 80 20.23 -3.84 4.15
CA ARG A 80 19.08 -3.42 4.93
C ARG A 80 17.76 -4.04 4.44
N VAL A 81 17.51 -4.01 3.13
CA VAL A 81 16.28 -4.56 2.53
C VAL A 81 16.22 -6.08 2.72
N TRP A 82 17.33 -6.78 2.46
CA TRP A 82 17.39 -8.24 2.62
C TRP A 82 17.29 -8.69 4.08
N ALA A 83 17.94 -7.98 5.00
CA ALA A 83 17.80 -8.27 6.43
C ALA A 83 16.36 -8.05 6.92
N ALA A 84 15.66 -7.02 6.41
CA ALA A 84 14.26 -6.80 6.74
C ALA A 84 13.37 -7.93 6.21
N ARG A 85 13.62 -8.42 4.99
CA ARG A 85 12.94 -9.59 4.42
C ARG A 85 13.11 -10.82 5.30
N GLU A 86 14.35 -11.17 5.61
CA GLU A 86 14.68 -12.36 6.41
C GLU A 86 14.03 -12.26 7.79
N LYS A 87 14.04 -11.08 8.40
CA LYS A 87 13.44 -10.88 9.73
C LYS A 87 11.91 -10.99 9.72
N VAL A 88 11.23 -10.40 8.74
CA VAL A 88 9.76 -10.34 8.70
C VAL A 88 9.16 -11.62 8.11
N PHE A 89 9.78 -12.15 7.05
CA PHE A 89 9.27 -13.27 6.28
C PHE A 89 10.12 -14.54 6.44
N GLY A 90 11.22 -14.56 7.18
CA GLY A 90 12.00 -15.80 7.39
C GLY A 90 12.65 -16.40 6.14
N TRP A 91 12.43 -15.84 4.95
CA TRP A 91 12.97 -16.33 3.69
C TRP A 91 14.39 -15.82 3.50
N LYS A 92 15.34 -16.73 3.28
CA LYS A 92 16.76 -16.40 3.09
C LYS A 92 17.00 -15.68 1.78
N ARG A 93 18.01 -14.82 1.73
CA ARG A 93 18.37 -14.05 0.53
C ARG A 93 18.56 -14.89 -0.75
N ASP A 94 19.00 -16.14 -0.63
CA ASP A 94 19.30 -17.03 -1.75
C ASP A 94 18.10 -17.82 -2.29
N GLU A 95 16.94 -17.72 -1.64
CA GLU A 95 15.70 -18.39 -2.05
C GLU A 95 14.57 -17.40 -2.38
N ASP A 96 13.68 -17.80 -3.27
CA ASP A 96 12.37 -17.17 -3.39
C ASP A 96 11.45 -17.67 -2.27
N GLY A 97 10.49 -16.85 -1.86
CA GLY A 97 9.56 -17.21 -0.80
C GLY A 97 8.64 -18.35 -1.25
N HIS A 98 8.50 -19.35 -0.39
CA HIS A 98 7.68 -20.55 -0.63
C HIS A 98 6.41 -20.55 0.23
N ASP A 99 5.37 -21.20 -0.29
CA ASP A 99 4.00 -21.17 0.26
C ASP A 99 3.78 -22.21 1.38
N GLU A 100 4.79 -23.05 1.70
CA GLU A 100 4.61 -24.29 2.48
C GLU A 100 4.29 -24.08 3.97
N GLU A 101 4.48 -22.88 4.53
CA GLU A 101 4.24 -22.63 5.96
C GLU A 101 3.25 -21.49 6.27
N ARG A 102 2.67 -20.79 5.26
CA ARG A 102 1.92 -19.55 5.51
C ARG A 102 0.62 -19.44 4.74
N ARG A 103 -0.42 -18.96 5.44
CA ARG A 103 -1.76 -18.74 4.89
C ARG A 103 -1.68 -17.77 3.70
N PRO A 104 -2.19 -18.13 2.51
CA PRO A 104 -2.00 -17.34 1.32
C PRO A 104 -2.88 -16.09 1.40
N ILE A 105 -2.28 -14.92 1.67
CA ILE A 105 -2.85 -13.62 1.27
C ILE A 105 -2.45 -13.31 -0.18
N LEU A 106 -1.90 -14.31 -0.88
CA LEU A 106 -1.15 -14.16 -2.11
C LEU A 106 -2.04 -13.64 -3.25
N LEU A 107 -1.93 -12.32 -3.45
CA LEU A 107 -2.09 -11.67 -4.73
C LEU A 107 -1.18 -12.40 -5.72
N SER A 108 -1.75 -13.22 -6.60
CA SER A 108 -1.02 -13.81 -7.72
C SER A 108 -0.89 -12.79 -8.86
N ASP A 109 0.05 -13.01 -9.77
CA ASP A 109 0.16 -12.21 -11.00
C ASP A 109 -1.17 -12.18 -11.75
N GLU A 110 -1.90 -13.29 -11.75
CA GLU A 110 -3.23 -13.41 -12.35
C GLU A 110 -4.26 -12.48 -11.69
N ILE A 111 -4.27 -12.40 -10.35
CA ILE A 111 -5.14 -11.48 -9.61
C ILE A 111 -4.72 -10.02 -9.84
N LEU A 112 -3.42 -9.73 -9.87
CA LEU A 112 -2.91 -8.38 -10.15
C LEU A 112 -3.23 -7.92 -11.58
N ASN A 113 -3.18 -8.83 -12.56
CA ASN A 113 -3.48 -8.54 -13.95
C ASN A 113 -4.98 -8.26 -14.18
N GLN A 114 -5.86 -8.85 -13.39
CA GLN A 114 -7.31 -8.55 -13.40
C GLN A 114 -7.61 -7.10 -12.96
N PHE A 115 -6.68 -6.42 -12.29
CA PHE A 115 -6.89 -5.10 -11.71
C PHE A 115 -6.43 -3.94 -12.60
N SER A 116 -6.05 -4.20 -13.85
CA SER A 116 -5.43 -3.20 -14.73
C SER A 116 -6.27 -1.91 -14.88
N LEU A 117 -5.67 -0.76 -14.54
CA LEU A 117 -6.27 0.56 -14.73
C LEU A 117 -6.05 0.99 -16.20
N GLY A 118 -6.79 0.39 -17.12
CA GLY A 118 -6.73 0.71 -18.56
C GLY A 118 -6.05 -0.35 -19.43
N THR A 119 -5.94 -0.07 -20.73
CA THR A 119 -5.40 -1.00 -21.72
C THR A 119 -3.87 -0.98 -21.68
N LYS A 120 -3.26 -1.98 -21.03
CA LYS A 120 -1.81 -2.19 -21.07
C LYS A 120 -1.40 -2.64 -22.47
N ASP A 121 -0.42 -1.99 -23.09
CA ASP A 121 0.29 -2.59 -24.22
C ASP A 121 1.10 -3.78 -23.67
N PRO A 122 0.82 -5.02 -24.10
CA PRO A 122 1.54 -6.20 -23.63
C PRO A 122 3.05 -6.13 -23.87
N ASN A 123 3.49 -5.28 -24.80
CA ASN A 123 4.89 -5.10 -25.18
C ASN A 123 5.53 -3.87 -24.54
N ALA A 124 4.78 -3.05 -23.79
CA ALA A 124 5.37 -1.91 -23.10
C ALA A 124 6.31 -2.41 -21.98
N PRO A 125 7.57 -1.96 -21.93
CA PRO A 125 8.46 -2.30 -20.85
C PRO A 125 7.89 -1.80 -19.52
N GLU A 126 7.94 -2.65 -18.49
CA GLU A 126 7.57 -2.27 -17.14
C GLU A 126 8.51 -1.16 -16.67
N GLU A 127 7.95 0.00 -16.29
CA GLU A 127 8.77 1.10 -15.82
C GLU A 127 9.42 0.74 -14.47
N PRO A 128 10.73 0.95 -14.29
CA PRO A 128 11.41 0.63 -13.03
C PRO A 128 10.84 1.43 -11.88
N ASN A 129 10.47 0.79 -10.77
CA ASN A 129 9.94 1.48 -9.59
C ASN A 129 10.66 1.01 -8.32
N SER A 130 11.09 1.95 -7.49
CA SER A 130 11.80 1.64 -6.24
C SER A 130 10.90 0.93 -5.22
N HIS A 131 9.59 1.10 -5.37
CA HIS A 131 8.56 0.69 -4.43
C HIS A 131 8.89 1.11 -3.00
N LEU A 132 9.45 2.32 -2.81
CA LEU A 132 9.91 2.85 -1.53
C LEU A 132 8.88 2.67 -0.41
N SER A 133 7.58 2.86 -0.71
CA SER A 133 6.49 2.66 0.25
C SER A 133 6.42 1.24 0.82
N LEU A 134 6.69 0.21 0.02
CA LEU A 134 6.69 -1.20 0.46
C LEU A 134 8.01 -1.57 1.12
N LEU A 135 9.14 -1.11 0.59
CA LEU A 135 10.45 -1.32 1.21
C LEU A 135 10.49 -0.72 2.63
N ALA A 136 9.99 0.50 2.79
CA ALA A 136 9.91 1.18 4.08
C ALA A 136 8.95 0.49 5.05
N MET A 137 7.88 -0.12 4.55
CA MET A 137 6.93 -0.85 5.39
C MET A 137 7.58 -2.09 6.00
N VAL A 138 8.26 -2.90 5.18
CA VAL A 138 8.93 -4.12 5.67
C VAL A 138 10.13 -3.76 6.55
N ASP A 139 10.89 -2.71 6.22
CA ASP A 139 11.94 -2.18 7.12
C ASP A 139 11.35 -1.73 8.47
N CYS A 140 10.22 -1.02 8.46
CA CYS A 140 9.54 -0.58 9.67
C CYS A 140 9.13 -1.76 10.57
N TRP A 141 8.51 -2.80 9.99
CA TRP A 141 8.16 -4.02 10.71
C TRP A 141 9.39 -4.71 11.29
N ALA A 142 10.46 -4.83 10.50
CA ALA A 142 11.72 -5.41 10.97
C ALA A 142 12.33 -4.60 12.14
N LYS A 143 12.29 -3.27 12.09
CA LYS A 143 12.82 -2.39 13.15
C LYS A 143 12.00 -2.44 14.44
N LEU A 144 10.69 -2.64 14.34
CA LEU A 144 9.79 -2.71 15.48
C LEU A 144 9.54 -4.14 15.99
N ASP A 145 10.13 -5.14 15.35
CA ASP A 145 9.89 -6.55 15.68
C ASP A 145 8.42 -6.96 15.55
N ILE A 146 7.76 -6.44 14.52
CA ILE A 146 6.35 -6.70 14.24
C ILE A 146 6.25 -7.81 13.20
N ASN A 147 5.52 -8.87 13.54
CA ASN A 147 5.05 -9.86 12.57
C ASN A 147 3.70 -9.39 12.00
N PRO A 148 3.63 -8.92 10.73
CA PRO A 148 2.37 -8.43 10.16
C PRO A 148 1.32 -9.53 10.01
N LEU A 149 1.74 -10.81 9.94
CA LEU A 149 0.85 -11.96 9.73
C LEU A 149 0.09 -12.39 10.99
N GLU A 150 0.67 -12.22 12.17
CA GLU A 150 0.00 -12.56 13.44
C GLU A 150 -1.27 -11.72 13.67
N HIS A 151 -1.25 -10.46 13.24
CA HIS A 151 -2.37 -9.53 13.44
C HIS A 151 -3.54 -9.73 12.46
N LEU A 152 -3.34 -10.48 11.38
CA LEU A 152 -4.36 -10.72 10.35
C LEU A 152 -5.50 -11.61 10.85
N GLU A 153 -5.23 -12.51 11.79
CA GLU A 153 -6.19 -13.50 12.28
C GLU A 153 -7.30 -12.90 13.16
N VAL A 154 -7.03 -11.73 13.77
CA VAL A 154 -7.90 -11.16 14.81
C VAL A 154 -8.64 -9.90 14.33
N ALA A 155 -8.08 -9.13 13.37
CA ALA A 155 -8.63 -7.81 13.01
C ALA A 155 -8.32 -7.34 11.57
N GLY A 156 -7.99 -8.23 10.64
CA GLY A 156 -7.64 -7.84 9.27
C GLY A 156 -8.80 -7.20 8.52
N THR A 157 -8.74 -5.89 8.26
CA THR A 157 -9.64 -5.28 7.27
C THR A 157 -9.20 -5.65 5.86
N PRO A 158 -10.10 -5.69 4.86
CA PRO A 158 -9.70 -6.01 3.48
C PRO A 158 -8.61 -5.09 2.92
N VAL A 159 -8.56 -3.83 3.34
CA VAL A 159 -7.49 -2.88 2.95
C VAL A 159 -6.16 -3.29 3.58
N PHE A 160 -6.15 -3.68 4.85
CA PHE A 160 -4.96 -4.16 5.55
C PHE A 160 -4.42 -5.46 4.95
N MET A 161 -5.30 -6.42 4.64
CA MET A 161 -4.93 -7.65 3.95
C MET A 161 -4.27 -7.37 2.59
N LEU A 162 -4.87 -6.48 1.80
CA LEU A 162 -4.34 -6.10 0.49
C LEU A 162 -2.96 -5.44 0.62
N TRP A 163 -2.76 -4.61 1.65
CA TRP A 163 -1.49 -3.94 1.89
C TRP A 163 -0.37 -4.89 2.32
N ILE A 164 -0.67 -5.86 3.18
CA ILE A 164 0.31 -6.92 3.54
C ILE A 164 0.60 -7.81 2.33
N GLY A 165 -0.44 -8.24 1.62
CA GLY A 165 -0.29 -9.11 0.45
C GLY A 165 0.59 -8.51 -0.64
N VAL A 166 0.49 -7.19 -0.90
CA VAL A 166 1.35 -6.56 -1.93
C VAL A 166 2.81 -6.43 -1.50
N ALA A 167 3.07 -6.25 -0.20
CA ALA A 167 4.43 -6.26 0.33
C ALA A 167 5.02 -7.66 0.31
N GLU A 168 4.28 -8.66 0.77
CA GLU A 168 4.67 -10.06 0.65
C GLU A 168 4.97 -10.42 -0.81
N TYR A 169 4.09 -10.01 -1.74
CA TYR A 169 4.28 -10.24 -3.17
C TYR A 169 5.59 -9.63 -3.70
N LEU A 170 5.91 -8.38 -3.35
CA LEU A 170 7.20 -7.77 -3.69
C LEU A 170 8.36 -8.58 -3.13
N PHE A 171 8.30 -8.91 -1.84
CA PHE A 171 9.39 -9.55 -1.10
C PHE A 171 9.52 -11.05 -1.35
N ARG A 172 8.53 -11.69 -1.98
CA ARG A 172 8.58 -13.12 -2.32
C ARG A 172 9.60 -13.40 -3.40
N SER A 173 9.73 -12.51 -4.39
CA SER A 173 10.64 -12.69 -5.53
C SER A 173 11.94 -11.92 -5.34
N ARG A 174 13.06 -12.62 -5.50
CA ARG A 174 14.38 -12.00 -5.45
C ARG A 174 14.59 -11.00 -6.59
N ASP A 175 14.17 -11.37 -7.80
CA ASP A 175 14.24 -10.52 -8.98
C ASP A 175 13.48 -9.19 -8.78
N ARG A 176 12.28 -9.22 -8.18
CA ARG A 176 11.52 -8.00 -7.88
C ARG A 176 12.22 -7.10 -6.85
N ILE A 177 12.82 -7.68 -5.81
CA ILE A 177 13.61 -6.91 -4.83
C ILE A 177 14.83 -6.27 -5.50
N GLU A 178 15.57 -7.02 -6.31
CA GLU A 178 16.75 -6.52 -7.01
C GLU A 178 16.39 -5.40 -7.99
N LYS A 179 15.29 -5.55 -8.74
CA LYS A 179 14.74 -4.49 -9.60
C LYS A 179 14.36 -3.25 -8.81
N ALA A 180 13.71 -3.40 -7.65
CA ALA A 180 13.32 -2.28 -6.79
C ALA A 180 14.55 -1.53 -6.21
N ILE A 181 15.56 -2.27 -5.73
CA ILE A 181 16.83 -1.69 -5.26
C ILE A 181 17.53 -0.94 -6.41
N ASN A 182 17.63 -1.57 -7.58
CA ASN A 182 18.26 -0.99 -8.76
C ASN A 182 17.53 0.28 -9.23
N ALA A 183 16.20 0.26 -9.25
CA ALA A 183 15.37 1.42 -9.58
C ALA A 183 15.63 2.56 -8.58
N GLY A 184 15.64 2.31 -7.27
CA GLY A 184 15.93 3.35 -6.28
C GLY A 184 17.31 4.01 -6.45
N LEU A 185 18.32 3.24 -6.85
CA LEU A 185 19.69 3.76 -7.04
C LEU A 185 19.85 4.54 -8.35
N ASN A 186 19.30 3.99 -9.44
CA ASN A 186 19.67 4.39 -10.80
C ASN A 186 18.58 5.17 -11.52
N ASP A 187 17.31 4.96 -11.16
CA ASP A 187 16.23 5.68 -11.80
C ASP A 187 16.19 7.14 -11.35
N LYS A 188 16.00 8.01 -12.34
CA LYS A 188 15.91 9.46 -12.17
C LYS A 188 14.48 9.96 -12.39
N VAL A 189 13.60 9.14 -12.97
CA VAL A 189 12.23 9.52 -13.29
C VAL A 189 11.36 9.52 -12.03
N PHE A 190 11.40 8.47 -11.23
CA PHE A 190 10.61 8.30 -10.01
C PHE A 190 11.24 8.90 -8.75
N ARG A 191 12.43 9.49 -8.87
CA ARG A 191 13.14 10.07 -7.72
C ARG A 191 12.43 11.28 -7.12
N ALA A 192 11.74 12.07 -7.96
CA ALA A 192 10.89 13.17 -7.51
C ALA A 192 9.69 12.63 -6.73
N ASP A 193 9.02 11.61 -7.28
CA ASP A 193 7.89 10.95 -6.62
C ASP A 193 8.29 10.33 -5.26
N ASP A 194 9.47 9.72 -5.17
CA ASP A 194 10.01 9.18 -3.92
C ASP A 194 10.38 10.27 -2.90
N LEU A 195 10.79 11.45 -3.37
CA LEU A 195 11.01 12.63 -2.52
C LEU A 195 9.68 13.10 -1.93
N GLU A 196 8.67 13.35 -2.76
CA GLU A 196 7.33 13.77 -2.31
C GLU A 196 6.73 12.73 -1.37
N PHE A 197 6.90 11.44 -1.68
CA PHE A 197 6.47 10.37 -0.78
C PHE A 197 7.17 10.42 0.58
N THR A 198 8.48 10.66 0.61
CA THR A 198 9.27 10.78 1.84
C THR A 198 8.83 11.99 2.67
N VAL A 199 8.60 13.14 2.02
CA VAL A 199 8.10 14.37 2.66
C VAL A 199 6.71 14.13 3.24
N ALA A 200 5.79 13.59 2.46
CA ALA A 200 4.44 13.27 2.91
C ALA A 200 4.43 12.28 4.09
N ALA A 201 5.28 11.25 4.06
CA ALA A 201 5.38 10.29 5.16
C ALA A 201 5.81 10.96 6.47
N ARG A 202 6.80 11.87 6.42
CA ARG A 202 7.24 12.66 7.57
C ARG A 202 6.15 13.59 8.08
N GLN A 203 5.49 14.29 7.17
CA GLN A 203 4.39 15.19 7.51
C GLN A 203 3.26 14.44 8.23
N TRP A 204 2.84 13.27 7.74
CA TRP A 204 1.83 12.45 8.42
C TRP A 204 2.32 11.97 9.79
N GLY A 205 3.60 11.64 9.92
CA GLY A 205 4.23 11.40 11.23
C GLY A 205 4.06 12.59 12.17
N GLU A 206 4.46 13.78 11.76
CA GLU A 206 4.34 14.99 12.58
C GLU A 206 2.87 15.28 12.96
N CYS A 207 1.95 15.23 12.00
CA CYS A 207 0.53 15.43 12.23
C CYS A 207 -0.04 14.50 13.30
N VAL A 208 0.32 13.21 13.25
CA VAL A 208 -0.13 12.23 14.22
C VAL A 208 0.52 12.46 15.60
N SER A 209 1.78 12.89 15.64
CA SER A 209 2.48 13.18 16.89
C SER A 209 1.85 14.35 17.68
N PHE A 210 1.24 15.31 16.99
CA PHE A 210 0.55 16.43 17.64
C PHE A 210 -0.78 16.04 18.28
N GLY A 211 -1.39 14.91 17.89
CA GLY A 211 -2.66 14.46 18.47
C GLY A 211 -3.86 15.38 18.17
N ASN A 212 -3.74 16.29 17.19
CA ASN A 212 -4.77 17.28 16.89
C ASN A 212 -5.73 16.77 15.80
N PHE A 213 -7.00 16.59 16.16
CA PHE A 213 -8.05 16.11 15.25
C PHE A 213 -8.36 17.10 14.12
N ASP A 214 -8.41 18.40 14.40
CA ASP A 214 -8.71 19.43 13.40
C ASP A 214 -7.61 19.51 12.34
N LEU A 215 -6.34 19.38 12.78
CA LEU A 215 -5.20 19.34 11.87
C LEU A 215 -5.24 18.08 10.98
N TYR A 216 -5.59 16.93 11.57
CA TYR A 216 -5.75 15.69 10.83
C TYR A 216 -6.87 15.79 9.81
N GLU A 217 -8.04 16.29 10.21
CA GLU A 217 -9.20 16.49 9.32
C GLU A 217 -8.81 17.38 8.14
N ARG A 218 -8.27 18.57 8.43
CA ARG A 218 -7.89 19.52 7.38
C ARG A 218 -6.95 18.88 6.37
N ARG A 219 -5.87 18.25 6.84
CA ARG A 219 -4.94 17.58 5.92
C ARG A 219 -5.62 16.48 5.11
N PHE A 220 -6.39 15.61 5.75
CA PHE A 220 -7.07 14.51 5.06
C PHE A 220 -8.03 15.04 3.99
N MET A 221 -8.81 16.06 4.33
CA MET A 221 -9.81 16.65 3.45
C MET A 221 -9.18 17.47 2.33
N ASP A 222 -8.08 18.18 2.59
CA ASP A 222 -7.33 18.91 1.55
C ASP A 222 -6.83 17.92 0.47
N THR A 223 -6.25 16.78 0.86
CA THR A 223 -5.88 15.73 -0.11
C THR A 223 -7.10 15.12 -0.83
N ALA A 224 -8.20 14.89 -0.11
CA ALA A 224 -9.38 14.21 -0.64
C ALA A 224 -10.24 15.08 -1.55
N SER A 225 -10.22 16.40 -1.36
CA SER A 225 -11.15 17.36 -1.97
C SER A 225 -10.65 17.97 -3.28
N GLU A 226 -9.34 18.16 -3.46
CA GLU A 226 -8.83 18.91 -4.62
C GLU A 226 -9.03 18.17 -5.94
N TYR A 227 -9.03 16.84 -5.97
CA TYR A 227 -9.39 16.09 -7.17
C TYR A 227 -10.16 14.82 -6.84
N ASN A 228 -10.95 14.43 -7.83
CA ASN A 228 -12.15 13.64 -7.72
C ASN A 228 -11.78 12.16 -7.47
N PHE A 229 -11.22 11.86 -6.29
CA PHE A 229 -11.11 10.51 -5.74
C PHE A 229 -12.46 9.81 -5.90
N ALA A 230 -13.58 10.53 -5.77
CA ALA A 230 -14.93 10.07 -6.08
C ALA A 230 -15.18 9.68 -7.57
N SER A 231 -14.68 10.43 -8.56
CA SER A 231 -14.76 9.99 -9.97
C SER A 231 -13.76 8.89 -10.32
N ALA A 232 -12.56 8.88 -9.72
CA ALA A 232 -11.63 7.77 -9.85
C ALA A 232 -12.19 6.47 -9.22
N ILE A 233 -12.97 6.60 -8.14
CA ILE A 233 -13.77 5.49 -7.59
C ILE A 233 -14.74 4.99 -8.63
N SER A 234 -15.46 5.84 -9.38
CA SER A 234 -16.42 5.35 -10.39
C SER A 234 -15.76 4.46 -11.46
N LEU A 235 -14.51 4.76 -11.84
CA LEU A 235 -13.69 3.94 -12.73
C LEU A 235 -13.24 2.63 -12.05
N SER A 236 -12.81 2.68 -10.78
CA SER A 236 -12.41 1.49 -10.02
C SER A 236 -13.58 0.60 -9.56
N ALA A 237 -14.76 1.19 -9.31
CA ALA A 237 -15.98 0.55 -8.81
C ALA A 237 -16.64 -0.34 -9.87
N LEU A 238 -16.53 0.05 -11.14
CA LEU A 238 -17.01 -0.73 -12.28
C LEU A 238 -16.11 -1.93 -12.62
N GLN A 239 -14.85 -1.97 -12.16
CA GLN A 239 -13.90 -3.03 -12.54
C GLN A 239 -13.40 -3.91 -11.39
N LEU A 240 -13.26 -3.40 -10.15
CA LEU A 240 -12.44 -4.07 -9.13
C LEU A 240 -13.18 -4.65 -7.91
N PHE A 241 -14.42 -4.24 -7.64
CA PHE A 241 -15.01 -4.49 -6.31
C PHE A 241 -15.58 -5.90 -6.10
N PRO A 242 -16.30 -6.51 -7.04
CA PRO A 242 -16.96 -7.77 -6.74
C PRO A 242 -16.02 -8.99 -6.77
N GLU A 243 -14.93 -8.97 -7.54
CA GLU A 243 -14.08 -10.15 -7.77
C GLU A 243 -12.88 -10.22 -6.82
N ALA A 244 -12.20 -9.10 -6.53
CA ALA A 244 -11.08 -9.06 -5.58
C ALA A 244 -11.51 -9.50 -4.18
N ALA A 245 -12.61 -8.92 -3.69
CA ALA A 245 -13.18 -9.23 -2.40
C ALA A 245 -13.73 -10.66 -2.35
N ARG A 246 -14.32 -11.16 -3.45
CA ARG A 246 -14.77 -12.55 -3.56
C ARG A 246 -13.61 -13.55 -3.61
N CYS A 247 -12.50 -13.24 -4.27
CA CYS A 247 -11.34 -14.13 -4.36
C CYS A 247 -10.63 -14.27 -3.00
N VAL A 248 -10.48 -13.15 -2.28
CA VAL A 248 -9.95 -13.13 -0.90
C VAL A 248 -10.93 -13.81 0.08
N ALA A 249 -12.24 -13.55 -0.04
CA ALA A 249 -13.24 -14.15 0.84
C ALA A 249 -13.55 -15.63 0.56
N SER A 250 -13.57 -16.07 -0.70
CA SER A 250 -13.83 -17.46 -1.09
C SER A 250 -12.72 -18.40 -0.62
N ARG A 251 -11.47 -17.91 -0.60
CA ARG A 251 -10.32 -18.66 -0.07
C ARG A 251 -10.26 -18.65 1.46
N ALA A 252 -10.78 -17.62 2.13
CA ALA A 252 -11.05 -17.67 3.58
C ALA A 252 -12.18 -18.68 3.92
N HIS A 253 -13.12 -18.89 3.00
CA HIS A 253 -14.21 -19.86 3.11
C HIS A 253 -13.80 -21.31 2.90
N GLY A 254 -12.81 -21.58 2.05
CA GLY A 254 -12.21 -22.92 1.91
C GLY A 254 -11.55 -23.45 3.19
N SER A 255 -11.29 -22.56 4.16
CA SER A 255 -10.77 -22.86 5.51
C SER A 255 -11.84 -22.77 6.62
N GLY A 256 -13.13 -22.70 6.26
CA GLY A 256 -14.23 -22.95 7.20
C GLY A 256 -14.71 -21.79 8.06
N MET A 257 -14.44 -20.51 7.75
CA MET A 257 -14.96 -19.40 8.59
C MET A 257 -15.21 -18.08 7.83
N MET A 258 -16.49 -17.75 7.56
CA MET A 258 -17.08 -16.38 7.60
C MET A 258 -18.53 -16.38 7.06
N GLY A 259 -19.54 -16.63 7.90
CA GLY A 259 -20.94 -16.74 7.45
C GLY A 259 -21.41 -15.60 6.52
N GLU A 260 -22.24 -15.96 5.53
CA GLU A 260 -22.75 -15.12 4.42
C GLU A 260 -23.20 -13.70 4.80
N HIS A 261 -23.54 -13.49 6.08
CA HIS A 261 -23.90 -12.19 6.64
C HIS A 261 -22.81 -11.10 6.59
N CYS A 262 -21.51 -11.46 6.52
CA CYS A 262 -20.42 -10.48 6.47
C CYS A 262 -20.23 -9.89 5.05
N LEU A 263 -20.42 -10.72 4.02
CA LEU A 263 -20.33 -10.36 2.61
C LEU A 263 -21.41 -9.35 2.19
N THR A 264 -22.64 -9.52 2.69
CA THR A 264 -23.76 -8.60 2.38
C THR A 264 -23.54 -7.20 2.96
N LYS A 265 -22.89 -7.08 4.12
CA LYS A 265 -22.52 -5.77 4.71
C LYS A 265 -21.41 -5.07 3.92
N LEU A 266 -20.44 -5.81 3.39
CA LEU A 266 -19.36 -5.29 2.56
C LEU A 266 -19.86 -4.69 1.24
N LEU A 267 -20.88 -5.30 0.62
CA LEU A 267 -21.51 -4.78 -0.60
C LEU A 267 -22.50 -3.63 -0.31
N ALA A 268 -23.20 -3.67 0.83
CA ALA A 268 -24.17 -2.62 1.19
C ALA A 268 -23.53 -1.27 1.55
N VAL A 269 -22.32 -1.26 2.11
CA VAL A 269 -21.61 0.00 2.43
C VAL A 269 -21.14 0.71 1.15
N GLY A 270 -20.78 -0.03 0.10
CA GLY A 270 -20.39 0.55 -1.19
C GLY A 270 -21.57 1.14 -1.97
N GLY A 271 -22.75 0.51 -1.91
CA GLY A 271 -23.96 1.03 -2.58
C GLY A 271 -24.51 2.30 -1.91
N ALA A 272 -24.50 2.37 -0.58
CA ALA A 272 -25.07 3.51 0.16
C ALA A 272 -24.22 4.80 0.13
N GLN A 273 -22.94 4.72 -0.28
CA GLN A 273 -22.09 5.90 -0.47
C GLN A 273 -22.24 6.53 -1.85
N ALA A 274 -22.64 5.77 -2.89
CA ALA A 274 -22.85 6.31 -4.23
C ALA A 274 -24.04 7.29 -4.31
N ASP A 275 -25.12 7.02 -3.57
CA ASP A 275 -26.34 7.84 -3.58
C ASP A 275 -26.22 9.16 -2.82
N ARG A 276 -25.16 9.37 -2.00
CA ARG A 276 -24.96 10.62 -1.24
C ARG A 276 -24.14 11.69 -1.95
N TYR A 277 -23.48 11.37 -3.06
CA TYR A 277 -22.67 12.33 -3.83
C TYR A 277 -23.39 12.83 -5.10
N GLN A 278 -24.70 12.61 -5.22
CA GLN A 278 -25.57 13.16 -6.28
C GLN A 278 -26.45 14.34 -5.82
N MET A 279 -26.14 14.99 -4.69
CA MET A 279 -26.76 16.27 -4.29
C MET A 279 -25.70 17.33 -4.03
#